data_AF-A0A2V9X7Y7-F1
#
_entry.id   AF-A0A2V9X7Y7-F1
#
_cell.length_a   1.000
_cell.length_b   1.000
_cell.length_c   1.000
_cell.angle_alpha   90.00
_cell.angle_beta   90.00
_cell.angle_gamma   90.00
#
_symmetry.space_group_name_H-M   'P 1'
#
loop_
_entity.id
_entity.type
_entity.pdbx_description
1 polymer ?
#
loop_
_entity_poly.entity_id
_entity_poly.type
_entity_poly.pdbx_seq_one_letter_code
_entity_poly.pdbx_strand_id
1 'polypeptide(L)'
;MERQQLYQSYPEESARADAEAWNAELGNNQSFPSDKIDRRISESLNGAENWILIGGPPCQAYSIAGRSRVIPVDPEKYEKDQRHFLYKAYLRIIAEHRPSLFVMENVKGILTSEVA
;
A
#
# COMPACT_ATOMS: atom_id res chain seq x y z
N MET A 1 -5.52 -30.86 -4.34
CA MET A 1 -5.21 -30.41 -2.97
C MET A 1 -5.78 -29.01 -2.82
N GLU A 2 -6.71 -28.81 -1.91
CA GLU A 2 -7.26 -27.47 -1.63
C GLU A 2 -6.27 -26.61 -0.85
N ARG A 3 -6.40 -25.27 -0.93
CA ARG A 3 -5.50 -24.32 -0.26
C ARG A 3 -5.35 -24.60 1.24
N GLN A 4 -6.45 -24.93 1.91
CA GLN A 4 -6.43 -25.19 3.35
C GLN A 4 -5.68 -26.48 3.69
N GLN A 5 -5.79 -27.51 2.84
CA GLN A 5 -5.04 -28.76 2.98
C GLN A 5 -3.54 -28.56 2.76
N LEU A 6 -3.17 -27.68 1.82
CA LEU A 6 -1.77 -27.30 1.59
C LEU A 6 -1.16 -26.65 2.85
N TYR A 7 -1.83 -25.65 3.43
CA TYR A 7 -1.32 -24.96 4.63
C TYR A 7 -1.26 -25.88 5.86
N GLN A 8 -2.22 -26.79 6.02
CA GLN A 8 -2.21 -27.78 7.09
C GLN A 8 -1.06 -28.79 6.95
N SER A 9 -0.66 -29.09 5.71
CA SER A 9 0.42 -30.05 5.42
C SER A 9 1.82 -29.44 5.65
N TYR A 10 1.94 -28.11 5.69
CA TYR A 10 3.20 -27.37 5.84
C TYR A 10 3.04 -26.23 6.85
N PRO A 11 2.82 -26.53 8.14
CA PRO A 11 2.44 -25.53 9.15
C PRO A 11 3.56 -24.51 9.41
N GLU A 12 4.83 -24.92 9.37
CA GLU A 12 5.97 -24.03 9.59
C GLU A 12 6.17 -23.06 8.41
N GLU A 13 6.05 -23.54 7.18
CA GLU A 13 6.08 -22.73 5.96
C GLU A 13 4.90 -21.75 5.93
N SER A 14 3.70 -22.22 6.28
CA SER A 14 2.50 -21.38 6.35
C SER A 14 2.68 -20.24 7.36
N ALA A 15 3.17 -20.54 8.56
CA ALA A 15 3.41 -19.54 9.58
C ALA A 15 4.46 -18.50 9.14
N ARG A 16 5.53 -18.95 8.47
CA ARG A 16 6.55 -18.04 7.89
C ARG A 16 5.96 -17.15 6.81
N ALA A 17 5.16 -17.70 5.90
CA ALA A 17 4.52 -16.95 4.84
C ALA A 17 3.53 -15.90 5.38
N ASP A 18 2.74 -16.25 6.40
CA ASP A 18 1.80 -15.32 7.05
C ASP A 18 2.55 -14.19 7.79
N ALA A 19 3.71 -14.50 8.38
CA ALA A 19 4.57 -13.49 9.01
C ALA A 19 5.19 -12.55 7.98
N GLU A 20 5.58 -13.04 6.80
CA GLU A 20 6.21 -12.26 5.73
C GLU A 20 5.19 -11.40 4.95
N ALA A 21 4.07 -11.99 4.53
CA ALA A 21 3.08 -11.38 3.63
C ALA A 21 1.79 -11.01 4.36
N TRP A 22 1.75 -9.79 4.89
CA TRP A 22 0.74 -9.38 5.89
C TRP A 22 -0.65 -8.98 5.35
N ASN A 23 -0.91 -9.03 4.03
CA ASN A 23 -2.17 -8.58 3.39
C ASN A 23 -2.77 -7.28 4.00
N ALA A 24 -1.92 -6.30 4.30
CA ALA A 24 -2.34 -5.06 4.94
C ALA A 24 -2.83 -4.04 3.89
N GLU A 25 -3.96 -3.38 4.16
CA GLU A 25 -4.46 -2.28 3.34
C GLU A 25 -3.92 -0.94 3.88
N LEU A 26 -3.00 -0.32 3.13
CA LEU A 26 -2.46 1.00 3.49
C LEU A 26 -3.56 2.07 3.48
N GLY A 27 -3.46 3.07 4.37
CA GLY A 27 -4.44 4.16 4.44
C GLY A 27 -5.79 3.78 5.11
N ASN A 28 -6.05 2.49 5.36
CA ASN A 28 -7.17 2.04 6.17
C ASN A 28 -6.81 2.16 7.66
N ASN A 29 -7.04 3.34 8.23
CA ASN A 29 -6.70 3.61 9.64
C ASN A 29 -7.52 2.82 10.66
N GLN A 30 -8.61 2.15 10.25
CA GLN A 30 -9.38 1.30 11.16
C GLN A 30 -8.72 -0.07 11.34
N SER A 31 -8.26 -0.70 10.25
CA SER A 31 -7.67 -2.04 10.29
C SER A 31 -6.14 -2.02 10.41
N PHE A 32 -5.50 -1.04 9.77
CA PHE A 32 -4.06 -0.89 9.66
C PHE A 32 -3.64 0.57 9.89
N PRO A 33 -3.73 1.06 11.14
CA PRO A 33 -3.28 2.40 11.46
C PRO A 33 -1.77 2.54 11.22
N SER A 34 -1.33 3.78 10.95
CA SER A 34 0.04 4.04 10.47
C SER A 34 1.11 3.59 11.48
N ASP A 35 0.87 3.75 12.78
CA ASP A 35 1.76 3.30 13.85
C ASP A 35 1.99 1.78 13.84
N LYS A 36 0.94 0.99 13.55
CA LYS A 36 1.05 -0.47 13.42
C LYS A 36 1.91 -0.85 12.21
N ILE A 37 1.77 -0.12 11.11
CA ILE A 37 2.58 -0.31 9.90
C ILE A 37 4.05 0.07 10.18
N ASP A 38 4.28 1.20 10.82
CA ASP A 38 5.62 1.71 11.14
C ASP A 38 6.37 0.79 12.09
N ARG A 39 5.68 0.28 13.10
CA ARG A 39 6.22 -0.72 14.01
C ARG A 39 6.63 -1.98 13.25
N ARG A 40 5.78 -2.49 12.35
CA ARG A 40 6.08 -3.70 11.56
C ARG A 40 7.31 -3.49 10.68
N ILE A 41 7.42 -2.32 10.03
CA ILE A 41 8.59 -1.97 9.21
C ILE A 41 9.84 -1.96 10.08
N SER A 42 9.80 -1.27 11.22
CA SER A 42 10.94 -1.17 12.15
C SER A 42 11.39 -2.55 12.66
N GLU A 43 10.44 -3.40 13.05
CA GLU A 43 10.70 -4.77 13.49
C GLU A 43 11.28 -5.65 12.37
N SER A 44 10.80 -5.50 11.12
CA SER A 44 11.36 -6.21 9.96
C SER A 44 12.78 -5.76 9.62
N LEU A 45 13.05 -4.46 9.71
CA LEU A 45 14.37 -3.90 9.40
C LEU A 45 15.40 -4.30 10.46
N ASN A 46 14.97 -4.45 11.73
CA ASN A 46 15.84 -4.87 12.83
C ASN A 46 17.16 -4.07 12.90
N GLY A 47 17.06 -2.75 12.69
CA GLY A 47 18.22 -1.85 12.68
C GLY A 47 19.01 -1.81 11.36
N ALA A 48 18.57 -2.49 10.30
CA ALA A 48 19.17 -2.38 8.99
C ALA A 48 19.02 -0.95 8.43
N GLU A 49 20.15 -0.28 8.22
CA GLU A 49 20.19 1.07 7.63
C GLU A 49 20.08 1.05 6.10
N ASN A 50 20.53 -0.05 5.48
CA ASN A 50 20.52 -0.22 4.03
C ASN A 50 19.38 -1.12 3.58
N TRP A 51 18.30 -0.51 3.08
CA TRP A 51 17.11 -1.25 2.63
C TRP A 51 16.40 -0.52 1.48
N ILE A 52 15.56 -1.27 0.77
CA ILE A 52 14.85 -0.81 -0.41
C ILE A 52 13.34 -0.92 -0.16
N LEU A 53 12.62 0.17 -0.42
CA LEU A 53 11.16 0.15 -0.49
C LEU A 53 10.70 -0.10 -1.92
N ILE A 54 9.97 -1.19 -2.17
CA ILE A 54 9.42 -1.50 -3.50
C ILE A 54 7.90 -1.50 -3.42
N GLY A 55 7.23 -0.86 -4.38
CA GLY A 55 5.77 -0.96 -4.49
C GLY A 55 5.21 -0.37 -5.77
N GLY A 56 3.98 -0.76 -6.10
CA GLY A 56 3.20 -0.15 -7.17
C GLY A 56 1.90 0.43 -6.61
N PRO A 57 1.96 1.52 -5.81
CA PRO A 57 0.76 2.07 -5.18
C PRO A 57 -0.26 2.47 -6.26
N PRO A 58 -1.50 1.96 -6.21
CA PRO A 58 -2.47 2.15 -7.28
C PRO A 58 -2.78 3.62 -7.51
N CYS A 59 -2.64 4.03 -8.77
CA CYS A 59 -2.76 5.41 -9.21
C CYS A 59 -4.21 5.73 -9.68
N GLN A 60 -5.22 5.36 -8.87
CA GLN A 60 -6.63 5.51 -9.29
C GLN A 60 -7.14 6.96 -9.30
N ALA A 61 -6.45 7.89 -8.62
CA ALA A 61 -6.74 9.32 -8.72
C ALA A 61 -6.34 9.93 -10.07
N TYR A 62 -5.48 9.25 -10.84
CA TYR A 62 -4.85 9.80 -12.03
C TYR A 62 -5.53 9.30 -13.34
N SER A 63 -6.20 8.14 -13.33
CA SER A 63 -6.84 7.61 -14.55
C SER A 63 -8.07 8.43 -15.01
N ILE A 64 -8.06 8.87 -16.28
CA ILE A 64 -9.14 9.62 -16.94
C ILE A 64 -10.47 8.84 -16.96
N ALA A 65 -10.44 7.50 -17.00
CA ALA A 65 -11.63 6.64 -16.98
C ALA A 65 -12.35 6.63 -15.62
N GLY A 66 -11.64 6.93 -14.52
CA GLY A 66 -12.23 7.14 -13.20
C GLY A 66 -12.90 8.51 -13.06
N ARG A 67 -12.40 9.56 -13.73
CA ARG A 67 -12.96 10.92 -13.64
C ARG A 67 -14.42 10.99 -14.10
N SER A 68 -14.77 10.35 -15.21
CA SER A 68 -16.13 10.43 -15.77
C SER A 68 -17.20 9.70 -14.95
N ARG A 69 -16.81 8.80 -14.03
CA ARG A 69 -17.73 8.10 -13.11
C ARG A 69 -17.66 8.62 -11.67
N VAL A 70 -16.61 9.35 -11.31
CA VAL A 70 -16.30 9.82 -9.95
C VAL A 70 -16.50 11.34 -9.78
N ILE A 71 -17.22 11.99 -10.70
CA ILE A 71 -17.94 13.24 -10.38
C ILE A 71 -19.40 12.89 -10.03
N PRO A 72 -19.74 12.29 -8.86
CA PRO A 72 -21.12 12.31 -8.39
C PRO A 72 -21.28 13.52 -7.49
N VAL A 73 -21.90 14.60 -7.99
CA VAL A 73 -22.92 15.44 -7.31
C VAL A 73 -22.56 16.11 -5.95
N ASP A 74 -21.48 15.75 -5.25
CA ASP A 74 -21.21 16.11 -3.85
C ASP A 74 -19.69 16.09 -3.52
N PRO A 75 -19.04 17.27 -3.49
CA PRO A 75 -17.62 17.43 -3.18
C PRO A 75 -17.20 16.92 -1.79
N GLU A 76 -18.07 16.97 -0.78
CA GLU A 76 -17.73 16.59 0.59
C GLU A 76 -17.51 15.08 0.76
N LYS A 77 -18.12 14.29 -0.13
CA LYS A 77 -17.99 12.82 -0.14
C LYS A 77 -16.71 12.36 -0.84
N TYR A 78 -16.20 13.17 -1.78
CA TYR A 78 -14.96 12.92 -2.51
C TYR A 78 -13.72 13.11 -1.64
N GLU A 79 -13.68 14.16 -0.82
CA GLU A 79 -12.59 14.36 0.16
C GLU A 79 -12.53 13.25 1.22
N LYS A 80 -13.66 12.57 1.47
CA LYS A 80 -13.79 11.48 2.46
C LYS A 80 -13.48 10.09 1.90
N ASP A 81 -13.30 9.91 0.58
CA ASP A 81 -13.03 8.57 0.00
C ASP A 81 -11.55 8.21 0.14
N GLN A 82 -11.24 7.40 1.17
CA GLN A 82 -9.91 7.00 1.60
C GLN A 82 -9.08 6.24 0.54
N ARG A 83 -9.72 5.74 -0.52
CA ARG A 83 -9.07 4.96 -1.58
C ARG A 83 -8.21 5.81 -2.53
N HIS A 84 -8.44 7.11 -2.58
CA HIS A 84 -7.64 8.04 -3.41
C HIS A 84 -6.25 8.36 -2.82
N PHE A 85 -5.93 7.85 -1.63
CA PHE A 85 -4.72 8.24 -0.88
C PHE A 85 -3.68 7.12 -0.68
N LEU A 86 -3.81 5.98 -1.37
CA LEU A 86 -2.82 4.89 -1.28
C LEU A 86 -1.41 5.35 -1.69
N TYR A 87 -1.30 6.22 -2.70
CA TYR A 87 -0.01 6.83 -3.06
C TYR A 87 0.53 7.73 -1.94
N LYS A 88 -0.32 8.46 -1.21
CA LYS A 88 0.09 9.28 -0.06
C LYS A 88 0.59 8.40 1.08
N ALA A 89 -0.04 7.26 1.32
CA ALA A 89 0.43 6.30 2.33
C ALA A 89 1.81 5.74 1.97
N TYR A 90 2.07 5.45 0.69
CA TYR A 90 3.39 5.04 0.21
C TYR A 90 4.43 6.17 0.40
N LEU A 91 4.12 7.40 0.00
CA LEU A 91 4.99 8.56 0.20
C LEU A 91 5.26 8.85 1.68
N ARG A 92 4.27 8.64 2.56
CA ARG A 92 4.44 8.75 4.02
C ARG A 92 5.48 7.76 4.54
N ILE A 93 5.45 6.50 4.07
CA ILE A 93 6.46 5.50 4.46
C ILE A 93 7.85 5.95 4.03
N ILE A 94 8.00 6.51 2.83
CA ILE A 94 9.29 7.07 2.37
C ILE A 94 9.74 8.22 3.28
N ALA A 95 8.85 9.15 3.60
CA ALA A 95 9.17 10.32 4.40
C ALA A 95 9.59 9.96 5.83
N GLU A 96 8.90 8.98 6.43
CA GLU A 96 9.12 8.52 7.81
C GLU A 96 10.38 7.65 7.91
N HIS A 97 10.48 6.60 7.08
CA HIS A 97 11.52 5.57 7.25
C HIS A 97 12.78 5.78 6.40
N ARG A 98 12.74 6.73 5.45
CA ARG A 98 13.88 7.14 4.62
C ARG A 98 14.70 5.96 4.07
N PRO A 99 14.11 5.07 3.25
CA PRO A 99 14.85 3.98 2.64
C PRO A 99 16.03 4.49 1.82
N SER A 100 17.09 3.69 1.71
CA SER A 100 18.28 4.03 0.91
C SER A 100 17.94 4.15 -0.58
N LEU A 101 16.96 3.37 -1.02
CA LEU A 101 16.41 3.40 -2.37
C LEU A 101 14.92 3.07 -2.32
N PHE A 102 14.12 3.66 -3.20
CA PHE A 102 12.76 3.20 -3.44
C PHE A 102 12.51 2.96 -4.92
N VAL A 103 11.62 2.00 -5.22
CA VAL A 103 11.14 1.69 -6.56
C VAL A 103 9.62 1.77 -6.54
N MET A 104 9.09 2.74 -7.29
CA MET A 104 7.66 2.94 -7.48
C MET A 104 7.27 2.52 -8.90
N GLU A 105 6.64 1.37 -9.04
CA GLU A 105 6.08 0.90 -10.32
C GLU A 105 4.73 1.59 -10.59
N ASN A 106 4.50 2.01 -11.83
CA ASN A 106 3.23 2.60 -12.23
C ASN A 106 3.03 2.52 -13.76
N VAL A 107 1.80 2.78 -14.22
CA VAL A 107 1.45 2.83 -15.64
C VAL A 107 1.81 4.17 -16.28
N LYS A 108 2.03 4.18 -17.61
CA LYS A 108 2.42 5.38 -18.40
C LYS A 108 1.51 6.60 -18.18
N GLY A 109 0.24 6.38 -17.86
CA GLY A 109 -0.73 7.44 -17.59
C GLY A 109 -0.35 8.34 -16.41
N ILE A 110 0.59 7.94 -15.54
CA ILE A 110 1.09 8.77 -14.43
C ILE A 110 1.66 10.12 -14.93
N LEU A 111 2.26 10.16 -16.12
CA LEU A 111 2.91 11.35 -16.66
C LEU A 111 1.93 12.40 -17.20
N THR A 112 0.72 11.96 -17.58
CA THR A 112 -0.27 12.79 -18.28
C THR A 112 -1.46 13.16 -17.40
N SER A 113 -1.42 12.74 -16.13
CA SER A 113 -2.56 12.88 -15.24
C SER A 113 -2.38 14.14 -14.39
N GLU A 114 -2.96 15.24 -14.85
CA GLU A 114 -3.05 16.46 -14.05
C GLU A 114 -4.05 16.26 -12.91
N VAL A 115 -3.58 16.47 -11.68
CA VAL A 115 -4.40 16.73 -10.50
C VAL A 115 -4.82 18.19 -10.62
N ALA A 116 -6.07 18.43 -11.01
CA ALA A 116 -6.69 19.75 -10.95
C ALA A 116 -7.26 19.97 -9.55
#